data_AF-A0A660W248-F1
#
_entry.id   AF-A0A660W248-F1
#
_cell.length_a   1.000
_cell.length_b   1.000
_cell.length_c   1.000
_cell.angle_alpha   90.00
_cell.angle_beta   90.00
_cell.angle_gamma   90.00
#
_symmetry.space_group_name_H-M   'P 1'
#
loop_
_entity.id
_entity.type
_entity.pdbx_description
1 polymer ?
#
loop_
_entity_poly.entity_id
_entity_poly.type
_entity_poly.pdbx_seq_one_letter_code
_entity_poly.pdbx_strand_id
1 'polypeptide(L)' 'DGENATLKRFYREKGQVRLQPANDDYDPIYSDNCHIKAVVIGLVRKF' A
#
# COMPACT_ATOMS: atom_id res chain seq x y z
N ASP A 1 13.78 -12.70 4.61
CA ASP A 1 12.36 -12.28 4.76
C ASP A 1 12.10 -10.86 4.27
N GLY A 2 12.24 -10.65 2.96
CA GLY A 2 11.90 -9.39 2.27
C GLY A 2 11.25 -9.65 0.91
N GLU A 3 10.75 -10.87 0.71
CA GLU A 3 10.33 -11.40 -0.60
C GLU A 3 8.91 -10.98 -0.98
N ASN A 4 8.11 -10.51 -0.02
CA ASN A 4 6.74 -10.09 -0.26
C ASN A 4 6.66 -8.57 -0.37
N ALA A 5 6.42 -8.07 -1.58
CA ALA A 5 6.11 -6.68 -1.86
C ALA A 5 4.65 -6.57 -2.29
N THR A 6 3.89 -5.69 -1.64
CA THR A 6 2.51 -5.40 -2.06
C THR A 6 2.37 -3.93 -2.41
N LEU A 7 1.56 -3.65 -3.43
CA LEU A 7 1.13 -2.28 -3.73
C LEU A 7 -0.19 -2.01 -3.02
N LYS A 8 -0.26 -0.87 -2.34
CA LYS A 8 -1.46 -0.36 -1.66
C LYS A 8 -1.48 1.15 -1.83
N ARG A 9 -2.68 1.74 -1.88
CA ARG A 9 -2.83 3.18 -1.87
C ARG A 9 -2.65 3.69 -0.44
N PHE A 10 -1.72 4.60 -0.25
CA PHE A 10 -1.39 5.17 1.05
C PHE A 10 -2.27 6.39 1.34
N TYR A 11 -2.89 6.40 2.53
CA TYR A 11 -3.60 7.55 3.08
C TYR A 11 -3.05 7.87 4.47
N ARG A 12 -2.76 9.16 4.70
CA ARG A 12 -2.39 9.66 6.03
C ARG A 12 -3.64 10.22 6.71
N GLU A 13 -4.08 9.55 7.75
CA GLU A 13 -5.23 9.96 8.56
C GLU A 13 -4.75 10.57 9.89
N LYS A 14 -5.65 11.18 10.66
CA LYS A 14 -5.27 11.80 11.95
C LYS A 14 -4.91 10.71 12.96
N GLY A 15 -3.61 10.45 13.11
CA GLY A 15 -3.05 9.54 14.11
C GLY A 15 -2.59 8.19 13.59
N GLN A 16 -2.98 7.78 12.37
CA GLN A 16 -2.61 6.49 11.79
C GLN A 16 -2.47 6.57 10.27
N VAL A 17 -1.83 5.56 9.68
CA VAL A 17 -1.77 5.35 8.24
C VAL A 17 -2.79 4.29 7.83
N ARG A 18 -3.48 4.52 6.72
CA ARG A 18 -4.32 3.53 6.05
C ARG A 18 -3.70 3.10 4.72
N LEU A 19 -3.50 1.79 4.55
CA LEU A 19 -3.09 1.15 3.30
C LEU A 19 -4.32 0.51 2.66
N GLN A 20 -4.86 1.16 1.65
CA GLN A 20 -6.07 0.72 0.96
C GLN A 20 -5.71 -0.25 -0.18
N PRO A 21 -6.29 -1.47 -0.22
CA PRO A 21 -6.21 -2.34 -1.39
C PRO A 21 -6.97 -1.76 -2.58
N ALA A 22 -6.53 -2.14 -3.79
CA ALA A 22 -7.23 -1.80 -5.03
C ALA A 22 -8.37 -2.79 -5.36
N ASN A 23 -8.46 -3.89 -4.62
CA ASN A 23 -9.57 -4.83 -4.69
C ASN A 23 -10.45 -4.59 -3.45
N ASP A 24 -11.73 -4.32 -3.67
CA ASP A 24 -12.73 -3.99 -2.65
C ASP A 24 -13.14 -5.19 -1.79
N ASP A 25 -12.83 -6.42 -2.21
CA ASP A 25 -13.04 -7.64 -1.43
C ASP A 25 -12.09 -7.76 -0.22
N TYR A 26 -11.10 -6.86 -0.12
CA TYR A 26 -10.10 -6.87 0.94
C TYR A 26 -10.25 -5.66 1.86
N ASP A 27 -10.12 -5.91 3.16
CA ASP A 27 -10.18 -4.85 4.16
C ASP A 27 -8.96 -3.91 4.11
N PRO A 28 -9.14 -2.63 4.46
CA PRO A 28 -8.02 -1.70 4.62
C PRO A 28 -7.11 -2.11 5.79
N ILE A 29 -5.81 -1.88 5.64
CA ILE A 29 -4.84 -2.11 6.71
C ILE A 29 -4.53 -0.78 7.40
N TYR A 30 -4.69 -0.72 8.71
CA TYR A 30 -4.32 0.42 9.54
C TYR A 30 -3.03 0.14 10.30
N SER A 31 -2.11 1.10 10.30
CA SER A 31 -0.84 0.96 11.00
C SER A 31 -0.28 2.31 11.45
N ASP A 32 0.27 2.33 12.66
CA ASP A 32 1.01 3.49 13.20
C ASP A 32 2.49 3.44 12.84
N ASN A 33 2.97 2.27 12.43
CA ASN A 33 4.36 2.01 12.07
C ASN A 33 4.45 1.50 10.62
N CYS A 34 4.36 2.43 9.67
CA CYS A 34 4.44 2.16 8.24
C CYS A 34 5.72 2.75 7.65
N HIS A 35 6.56 1.90 7.05
CA HIS A 35 7.74 2.34 6.32
C HIS A 35 7.51 2.22 4.80
N ILE A 36 7.38 3.37 4.13
CA ILE A 36 7.22 3.43 2.68
C ILE A 36 8.60 3.25 2.03
N LYS A 37 8.81 2.12 1.36
CA LYS A 37 10.08 1.85 0.65
C LYS A 37 10.23 2.63 -0.66
N ALA A 38 9.13 2.86 -1.37
CA ALA A 38 9.11 3.55 -2.66
C ALA A 38 7.71 4.08 -3.01
N VAL A 39 7.64 4.99 -3.98
CA VAL A 39 6.39 5.49 -4.57
C VAL A 39 6.24 4.94 -5.98
N VAL A 40 5.07 4.39 -6.30
CA VAL A 40 4.75 3.91 -7.66
C VAL A 40 4.47 5.11 -8.57
N ILE A 41 5.20 5.22 -9.69
CA ILE A 41 5.07 6.31 -10.66
C ILE A 41 4.39 5.91 -11.97
N GLY A 42 4.23 4.61 -12.24
CA GLY A 42 3.66 4.11 -13.49
C GLY A 42 3.55 2.60 -13.51
N LEU A 43 2.78 2.07 -14.46
CA LEU A 43 2.58 0.64 -14.68
C LEU A 43 3.03 0.28 -16.10
N VAL A 44 3.96 -0.66 -16.21
CA VAL A 44 4.37 -1.25 -17.49
C VAL A 44 3.77 -2.65 -17.57
N ARG A 45 3.01 -2.93 -18.63
CA ARG A 45 2.49 -4.27 -18.92
C ARG A 45 3.15 -4.77 -20.20
N LYS A 46 3.71 -5.98 -20.14
CA LYS A 46 4.16 -6.71 -21.33
C LYS A 46 3.03 -7.66 -21.73
N PHE A 47 2.62 -7.60 -22.99
CA PHE A 47 1.67 -8.53 -23.60
C PHE A 47 2.43 -9.67 -24.26
#